data_AF-A0A975CVN0-F1
#
_entry.id   AF-A0A975CVN0-F1
#
_cell.length_a   1.000
_cell.length_b   1.000
_cell.length_c   1.000
_cell.angle_alpha   90.00
_cell.angle_beta   90.00
_cell.angle_gamma   90.00
#
_symmetry.space_group_name_H-M   'P 1'
#
loop_
_entity.id
_entity.type
_entity.pdbx_description
1 polymer ?
#
loop_
_entity_poly.entity_id
_entity_poly.type
_entity_poly.pdbx_seq_one_letter_code
_entity_poly.pdbx_strand_id
1 'polypeptide(L)'
;MSLVMQIIQAVTATEREIDDQMAKLTSYNTKVDEVMRRVQAELGDSTTNYAQEMISQLQQTKEQVDDTLQKLQAAKDKLIQVRAI
;
A
#
# COMPACT_ATOMS: atom_id res chain seq x y z
N MET A 1 -4.27 -0.96 36.41
CA MET A 1 -3.63 -0.93 35.08
C MET A 1 -3.04 0.46 34.88
N SER A 2 -1.75 0.60 34.57
CA SER A 2 -1.11 1.92 34.46
C SER A 2 -1.36 2.55 33.09
N LEU A 3 -1.30 3.89 33.00
CA LEU A 3 -1.39 4.63 31.74
C LEU A 3 -0.33 4.18 30.73
N VAL A 4 0.88 3.86 31.21
CA VAL A 4 1.97 3.29 30.38
C VAL A 4 1.56 1.96 29.75
N MET A 5 0.92 1.07 30.53
CA MET A 5 0.47 -0.22 30.02
C MET A 5 -0.65 -0.08 28.98
N GLN A 6 -1.53 0.91 29.14
CA GLN A 6 -2.57 1.23 28.14
C GLN A 6 -1.97 1.77 26.83
N ILE A 7 -0.96 2.64 26.92
CA ILE A 7 -0.25 3.18 25.75
C ILE A 7 0.45 2.06 24.98
N ILE A 8 1.16 1.16 25.67
CA ILE A 8 1.85 0.02 25.02
C ILE A 8 0.85 -0.88 24.27
N GLN A 9 -0.32 -1.15 24.87
CA GLN A 9 -1.36 -1.95 24.23
C GLN A 9 -1.94 -1.25 22.99
N ALA A 10 -2.23 0.06 23.10
CA ALA A 10 -2.73 0.85 21.98
C ALA A 10 -1.72 0.89 20.83
N VAL A 11 -0.44 1.14 21.12
CA VAL A 11 0.65 1.13 20.12
C VAL A 11 0.74 -0.23 19.44
N THR A 12 0.70 -1.32 20.21
CA THR A 12 0.74 -2.69 19.65
C THR A 12 -0.47 -2.99 18.76
N ALA A 13 -1.65 -2.50 19.11
CA ALA A 13 -2.85 -2.65 18.28
C ALA A 13 -2.71 -1.87 16.97
N THR A 14 -2.26 -0.62 17.03
CA THR A 14 -2.04 0.22 15.84
C THR A 14 -0.94 -0.34 14.93
N GLU A 15 0.15 -0.89 15.48
CA GLU A 15 1.19 -1.58 14.69
C GLU A 15 0.60 -2.72 13.85
N ARG A 16 -0.29 -3.54 14.45
CA ARG A 16 -0.97 -4.63 13.73
C ARG A 16 -1.91 -4.12 12.66
N GLU A 17 -2.67 -3.06 12.94
CA GLU A 17 -3.56 -2.45 11.95
C GLU A 17 -2.78 -1.91 10.76
N ILE A 18 -1.62 -1.30 10.98
CA ILE A 18 -0.73 -0.85 9.91
C ILE A 18 -0.22 -2.04 9.09
N ASP A 19 0.20 -3.13 9.74
CA ASP A 19 0.66 -4.34 9.04
C ASP A 19 -0.43 -4.94 8.15
N ASP A 20 -1.66 -5.02 8.65
CA ASP A 20 -2.81 -5.50 7.89
C ASP A 20 -3.13 -4.58 6.69
N GLN A 21 -3.01 -3.25 6.86
CA GLN A 21 -3.20 -2.30 5.77
C GLN A 21 -2.10 -2.41 4.72
N MET A 22 -0.84 -2.54 5.13
CA MET A 22 0.29 -2.75 4.23
C MET A 22 0.13 -4.03 3.42
N ALA A 23 -0.31 -5.13 4.04
CA ALA A 23 -0.59 -6.38 3.33
C ALA A 23 -1.70 -6.22 2.28
N LYS A 24 -2.79 -5.51 2.62
CA LYS A 24 -3.89 -5.22 1.67
C LYS A 24 -3.44 -4.38 0.49
N LEU A 25 -2.68 -3.31 0.73
CA LEU A 25 -2.14 -2.44 -0.31
C LEU A 25 -1.14 -3.17 -1.21
N THR A 26 -0.29 -4.03 -0.64
CA THR A 26 0.63 -4.89 -1.41
C THR A 26 -0.12 -5.86 -2.32
N SER A 27 -1.20 -6.47 -1.80
CA SER A 27 -2.08 -7.33 -2.61
C SER A 27 -2.77 -6.55 -3.73
N TYR A 28 -3.25 -5.34 -3.43
CA TYR A 28 -3.85 -4.46 -4.42
C TYR A 28 -2.85 -4.08 -5.51
N ASN A 29 -1.61 -3.76 -5.16
CA ASN A 29 -0.57 -3.42 -6.13
C ASN A 29 -0.25 -4.61 -7.08
N THR A 30 -0.18 -5.82 -6.53
CA THR A 30 -0.06 -7.05 -7.33
C THR A 30 -1.22 -7.22 -8.33
N LYS A 31 -2.44 -6.89 -7.92
CA LYS A 31 -3.62 -6.93 -8.81
C LYS A 31 -3.55 -5.85 -9.90
N VAL A 32 -3.09 -4.64 -9.58
CA VAL A 32 -2.86 -3.58 -10.58
C VAL A 32 -1.86 -4.06 -11.62
N ASP A 33 -0.76 -4.71 -11.21
CA ASP A 33 0.23 -5.28 -12.12
C ASP A 33 -0.33 -6.41 -13.01
N GLU A 34 -1.24 -7.22 -12.48
CA GLU A 34 -1.95 -8.23 -13.29
C GLU A 34 -2.87 -7.58 -14.32
N VAL A 35 -3.65 -6.58 -13.91
CA VAL A 35 -4.55 -5.84 -14.82
C VAL A 35 -3.75 -5.12 -15.90
N MET A 36 -2.65 -4.44 -15.58
CA MET A 36 -1.79 -3.81 -16.58
C MET A 36 -1.30 -4.81 -17.62
N ARG A 37 -0.84 -6.00 -17.19
CA ARG A 37 -0.39 -7.06 -18.10
C ARG A 37 -1.52 -7.58 -18.98
N ARG A 38 -2.73 -7.73 -18.44
CA ARG A 38 -3.91 -8.14 -19.22
C ARG A 38 -4.32 -7.08 -20.24
N VAL A 39 -4.36 -5.82 -19.85
CA VAL A 39 -4.62 -4.69 -20.75
C VAL A 39 -3.59 -4.64 -21.87
N GLN A 40 -2.30 -4.80 -21.56
CA GLN A 40 -1.23 -4.86 -22.56
C GLN A 40 -1.36 -6.08 -23.49
N ALA A 41 -1.76 -7.25 -22.98
CA ALA A 41 -1.93 -8.46 -23.78
C ALA A 41 -3.17 -8.40 -24.68
N GLU A 42 -4.29 -7.91 -24.16
CA GLU A 42 -5.56 -7.79 -24.90
C GLU A 42 -5.53 -6.65 -25.93
N LEU A 43 -4.75 -5.59 -25.67
CA LEU A 43 -4.67 -4.40 -26.53
C LEU A 43 -3.32 -4.27 -27.25
N GLY A 44 -2.42 -5.25 -27.15
CA GLY A 44 -1.05 -5.20 -27.67
C GLY A 44 -0.93 -5.05 -29.19
N ASP A 45 -1.95 -5.46 -29.95
CA ASP A 45 -2.05 -5.24 -31.40
C ASP A 45 -2.89 -3.99 -31.77
N SER A 46 -3.56 -3.39 -30.80
CA SER A 46 -4.47 -2.26 -31.01
C SER A 46 -3.83 -0.99 -30.47
N THR A 47 -3.22 -0.19 -31.34
CA THR A 47 -2.63 1.15 -31.06
C THR A 47 -3.72 2.19 -30.68
N THR A 48 -4.60 1.84 -29.76
CA THR A 48 -5.76 2.62 -29.35
C THR A 48 -5.32 3.52 -28.20
N ASN A 49 -5.43 4.84 -28.36
CA ASN A 49 -5.08 5.83 -27.33
C ASN A 49 -5.68 5.49 -25.95
N TYR A 50 -6.86 4.86 -25.93
CA TYR A 50 -7.53 4.40 -24.72
C TYR A 50 -6.70 3.37 -23.90
N ALA A 51 -5.99 2.45 -24.56
CA ALA A 51 -5.14 1.47 -23.90
C ALA A 51 -3.98 2.15 -23.16
N GLN A 52 -3.38 3.16 -23.80
CA GLN A 52 -2.28 3.92 -23.24
C GLN A 52 -2.74 4.79 -22.06
N GLU A 53 -3.91 5.43 -22.18
CA GLU A 53 -4.51 6.18 -21.08
C GLU A 53 -4.80 5.27 -19.87
N MET A 54 -5.36 4.08 -20.10
CA MET A 54 -5.65 3.13 -19.03
C MET A 54 -4.37 2.64 -18.34
N ILE A 55 -3.33 2.28 -19.10
CA ILE A 55 -2.03 1.90 -18.53
C ILE A 55 -1.42 3.05 -17.72
N SER A 56 -1.49 4.28 -18.24
CA SER A 56 -1.00 5.47 -17.52
C SER A 56 -1.73 5.69 -16.20
N GLN A 57 -3.05 5.52 -16.16
CA GLN A 57 -3.84 5.66 -14.92
C GLN A 57 -3.52 4.56 -13.91
N LEU A 58 -3.34 3.31 -14.38
CA LEU A 58 -2.93 2.19 -13.53
C LEU A 58 -1.54 2.42 -12.93
N GLN A 59 -0.62 2.98 -13.71
CA GLN A 59 0.72 3.32 -13.25
C GLN A 59 0.71 4.45 -12.21
N GLN A 60 -0.08 5.51 -12.42
CA GLN A 60 -0.27 6.54 -11.40
C GLN A 60 -0.88 6.00 -10.11
N THR A 61 -1.85 5.09 -10.22
CA THR A 61 -2.45 4.42 -9.06
C THR A 61 -1.41 3.61 -8.30
N LYS A 62 -0.53 2.90 -9.01
CA LYS A 62 0.58 2.16 -8.41
C LYS A 62 1.54 3.06 -7.64
N GLU A 63 1.96 4.18 -8.23
CA GLU A 63 2.83 5.16 -7.57
C GLU A 63 2.21 5.71 -6.27
N GLN A 64 0.91 6.01 -6.29
CA GLN A 64 0.18 6.47 -5.10
C GLN A 64 0.11 5.40 -4.00
N VAL A 65 -0.07 4.13 -4.39
CA VAL A 65 -0.06 2.99 -3.44
C VAL A 65 1.33 2.81 -2.83
N ASP A 66 2.38 2.92 -3.64
CA ASP A 66 3.76 2.80 -3.16
C ASP A 66 4.14 3.94 -2.19
N ASP A 67 3.76 5.18 -2.48
CA ASP A 67 3.93 6.31 -1.55
C ASP A 67 3.15 6.10 -0.23
N THR A 68 1.93 5.55 -0.31
CA THR A 68 1.14 5.23 0.88
C THR A 68 1.81 4.14 1.72
N LEU A 69 2.36 3.09 1.08
CA LEU A 69 3.11 2.04 1.76
C LEU A 69 4.34 2.60 2.49
N GLN A 70 5.08 3.52 1.87
CA GLN A 70 6.23 4.17 2.50
C GLN A 70 5.82 4.99 3.74
N LYS A 71 4.72 5.73 3.66
CA LYS A 71 4.18 6.51 4.79
C LYS A 71 3.74 5.61 5.94
N LEU A 72 3.08 4.49 5.63
CA LEU A 72 2.67 3.50 6.63
C LEU A 72 3.88 2.85 7.31
N GLN A 73 4.92 2.48 6.55
CA GLN A 73 6.16 1.96 7.11
C GLN A 73 6.82 2.97 8.05
N ALA A 74 6.93 4.24 7.64
CA ALA A 74 7.49 5.29 8.49
C ALA A 74 6.67 5.52 9.77
N ALA A 75 5.34 5.42 9.69
CA ALA A 75 4.46 5.52 10.86
C ALA A 75 4.68 4.34 11.82
N LYS A 76 4.78 3.11 11.29
CA LYS A 76 5.12 1.91 12.08
C LYS A 76 6.46 2.07 12.79
N ASP A 77 7.50 2.54 12.11
CA ASP A 77 8.82 2.72 12.70
C ASP A 77 8.78 3.71 13.88
N LYS A 78 7.99 4.79 13.78
CA LYS A 78 7.79 5.74 14.89
C LYS A 78 7.04 5.10 16.07
N LEU A 79 6.04 4.26 15.82
CA LEU A 79 5.32 3.53 16.87
C LEU A 79 6.25 2.57 17.63
N ILE A 80 7.13 1.88 16.91
CA ILE A 80 8.16 1.01 17.51
C ILE A 80 9.09 1.81 18.42
N GLN A 81 9.50 3.01 17.99
CA GLN A 81 10.31 3.91 18.82
C GLN A 81 9.58 4.33 20.10
N VAL A 82 8.29 4.67 20.02
CA VAL A 82 7.47 5.02 21.20
C VAL A 82 7.37 3.86 22.18
N ARG A 83 7.25 2.61 21.69
CA ARG A 83 7.21 1.42 22.54
C ARG A 83 8.53 1.14 23.27
N ALA A 84 9.66 1.61 22.72
CA ALA A 84 10.99 1.36 23.27
C ALA A 84 11.42 2.34 24.38
N ILE A 85 10.63 3.40 24.64
CA ILE A 85 10.84 4.42 25.68
C ILE A 85 10.10 3.99 26.95
#